data_AF-A0A1X0D2Q5-F1
#
_entry.id   AF-A0A1X0D2Q5-F1
#
_cell.length_a   1.000
_cell.length_b   1.000
_cell.length_c   1.000
_cell.angle_alpha   90.00
_cell.angle_beta   90.00
_cell.angle_gamma   90.00
#
_symmetry.space_group_name_H-M   'P 1'
#
loop_
_entity.id
_entity.type
_entity.pdbx_description
1 polymer ?
#
loop_
_entity_poly.entity_id
_entity_poly.type
_entity_poly.pdbx_seq_one_letter_code
_entity_poly.pdbx_strand_id
1 'polypeptide(L)'
;MSTFIGQLIGFLIIVFGVTKWVVPMVRRMMQQQQENVRIQLEEHAEAEKKVADADSEHAKALEEAKAEAAKVIEEARHDAEKIAEQLRNQADVELERIKIQGAQQIQLLRQQLIRELRQSLGAESVHRAGDLVRDFVSDRSEQSATVDRFLAELDEMAPSSTVFTDAATAKLRAASRESITKVVERFDETVAGGDADTLTGLAEDLVSVVKLLRAEAVLARHLADPSADAGPKTGLAERLLSGKVSDAALDLVKTAASQRWSSTSDLAHGLQHIARLALLVRAEREGQIEDVEDQLFRFSRVLDAEPRLINLLSEFTAPADGRIKLLNDVLRGRASKNTADLLRQTVELLHGERADEVVRDLANLAVSRRGEVVAHVRAAAELSDAQRNRLTELLTRIYAHPVSLQLDVDPALIGGLTIAVGDEVIDGSLASKLAAAESHLPD
;
A
#
# COMPACT_ATOMS: atom_id res chain seq x y z
N MET A 1 -144.56 38.63 82.86
CA MET A 1 -143.10 38.51 83.13
C MET A 1 -142.49 37.15 82.78
N SER A 2 -143.25 36.15 82.30
CA SER A 2 -142.71 34.83 81.92
C SER A 2 -141.98 34.77 80.57
N THR A 3 -142.12 35.78 79.69
CA THR A 3 -141.54 35.79 78.34
C THR A 3 -140.06 36.20 78.28
N PHE A 4 -139.56 36.95 79.26
CA PHE A 4 -138.16 37.42 79.29
C PHE A 4 -137.17 36.30 79.68
N ILE A 5 -137.58 35.37 80.54
CA ILE A 5 -136.74 34.25 81.00
C ILE A 5 -136.50 33.24 79.87
N GLY A 6 -137.50 32.99 79.01
CA GLY A 6 -137.36 32.09 77.86
C GLY A 6 -136.37 32.60 76.79
N GLN A 7 -136.36 33.91 76.52
CA GLN A 7 -135.41 34.54 75.59
C GLN A 7 -133.97 34.50 76.12
N LEU A 8 -133.76 34.70 77.42
CA LEU A 8 -132.42 34.64 78.02
C LEU A 8 -131.83 33.21 77.94
N ILE A 9 -132.65 32.19 78.18
CA ILE A 9 -132.22 30.79 78.07
C ILE A 9 -131.91 30.43 76.61
N GLY A 10 -132.75 30.83 75.66
CA GLY A 10 -132.50 30.63 74.23
C GLY A 10 -131.22 31.33 73.75
N PHE A 11 -130.96 32.55 74.21
CA PHE A 11 -129.73 33.29 73.90
C PHE A 11 -128.49 32.61 74.49
N LEU A 12 -128.57 32.13 75.74
CA LEU A 12 -127.46 31.40 76.37
C LEU A 12 -127.08 30.11 75.63
N ILE A 13 -128.05 29.37 75.09
CA ILE A 13 -127.80 28.15 74.32
C ILE A 13 -127.09 28.46 73.00
N ILE A 14 -127.51 29.52 72.29
CA ILE A 14 -126.85 29.95 71.04
C ILE A 14 -125.42 30.44 71.33
N VAL A 15 -125.23 31.26 72.37
CA VAL A 15 -123.89 31.71 72.77
C VAL A 15 -123.00 30.54 73.13
N PHE A 16 -123.51 29.52 73.83
CA PHE A 16 -122.75 28.31 74.14
C PHE A 16 -122.35 27.51 72.88
N GLY A 17 -123.27 27.36 71.91
CA GLY A 17 -122.96 26.69 70.64
C GLY A 17 -121.89 27.41 69.82
N VAL A 18 -122.01 28.73 69.68
CA VAL A 18 -121.04 29.55 68.93
C VAL A 18 -119.68 29.55 69.62
N THR A 19 -119.64 29.76 70.94
CA THR A 19 -118.38 29.81 71.70
C THR A 19 -117.67 28.46 71.79
N LYS A 20 -118.41 27.34 71.85
CA LYS A 20 -117.78 26.02 72.02
C LYS A 20 -117.43 25.32 70.71
N TRP A 21 -118.13 25.59 69.59
CA TRP A 21 -117.90 24.87 68.33
C TRP A 21 -117.33 25.76 67.22
N VAL A 22 -117.82 26.99 67.03
CA VAL A 22 -117.41 27.84 65.90
C VAL A 22 -116.11 28.61 66.21
N VAL A 23 -116.03 29.25 67.38
CA VAL A 23 -114.85 30.02 67.79
C VAL A 23 -113.54 29.21 67.79
N PRO A 24 -113.47 27.96 68.30
CA PRO A 24 -112.22 27.19 68.26
C PRO A 24 -111.79 26.81 66.84
N MET A 25 -112.72 26.62 65.90
CA MET A 25 -112.35 26.28 64.52
C MET A 25 -111.76 27.48 63.77
N VAL A 26 -112.37 28.66 63.91
CA VAL A 26 -111.86 29.90 63.32
C VAL A 26 -110.53 30.31 63.95
N ARG A 27 -110.37 30.17 65.28
CA ARG A 27 -109.09 30.42 65.96
C ARG A 27 -107.97 29.51 65.46
N ARG A 28 -108.24 28.22 65.25
CA ARG A 28 -107.23 27.29 64.70
C ARG A 28 -106.81 27.65 63.27
N MET A 29 -107.75 28.06 62.41
CA MET A 29 -107.41 28.52 61.06
C MET A 29 -106.61 29.82 61.06
N MET A 30 -106.97 30.79 61.92
CA MET A 30 -106.16 32.00 62.11
C MET A 30 -104.76 31.69 62.65
N GLN A 31 -104.64 30.78 63.62
CA GLN A 31 -103.35 30.37 64.17
C GLN A 31 -102.47 29.66 63.13
N GLN A 32 -103.03 28.75 62.31
CA GLN A 32 -102.29 28.13 61.20
C GLN A 32 -101.83 29.15 60.15
N GLN A 33 -102.66 30.14 59.83
CA GLN A 33 -102.27 31.22 58.92
C GLN A 33 -101.17 32.09 59.54
N GLN A 34 -101.26 32.41 60.83
CA GLN A 34 -100.22 33.16 61.55
C GLN A 34 -98.90 32.37 61.65
N GLU A 35 -98.95 31.06 61.93
CA GLU A 35 -97.80 30.17 62.00
C GLU A 35 -97.11 30.02 60.63
N ASN A 36 -97.89 29.81 59.56
CA ASN A 36 -97.35 29.73 58.20
C ASN A 36 -96.68 31.03 57.76
N VAL A 37 -97.28 32.18 58.06
CA VAL A 37 -96.66 33.50 57.76
C VAL A 37 -95.39 33.68 58.58
N ARG A 38 -95.36 33.24 59.85
CA ARG A 38 -94.15 33.28 60.68
C ARG A 38 -93.05 32.39 60.14
N ILE A 39 -93.35 31.15 59.78
CA ILE A 39 -92.40 30.20 59.18
C ILE A 39 -91.89 30.74 57.85
N GLN A 40 -92.77 31.26 56.98
CA GLN A 40 -92.35 31.89 55.73
C GLN A 40 -91.42 33.09 55.97
N LEU A 41 -91.72 33.94 56.96
CA LEU A 41 -90.83 35.07 57.34
C LEU A 41 -89.48 34.59 57.88
N GLU A 42 -89.45 33.53 58.71
CA GLU A 42 -88.21 32.93 59.23
C GLU A 42 -87.40 32.24 58.12
N GLU A 43 -88.03 31.49 57.21
CA GLU A 43 -87.38 30.87 56.04
C GLU A 43 -86.86 31.91 55.05
N HIS A 44 -87.61 33.00 54.79
CA HIS A 44 -87.14 34.11 53.97
C HIS A 44 -85.96 34.83 54.62
N ALA A 45 -85.99 35.08 55.93
CA ALA A 45 -84.87 35.67 56.66
C ALA A 45 -83.63 34.76 56.66
N GLU A 46 -83.79 33.44 56.77
CA GLU A 46 -82.69 32.48 56.68
C GLU A 46 -82.14 32.37 55.24
N ALA A 47 -83.01 32.40 54.22
CA ALA A 47 -82.62 32.42 52.82
C ALA A 47 -81.88 33.71 52.44
N GLU A 48 -82.36 34.88 52.88
CA GLU A 48 -81.65 36.16 52.71
C GLU A 48 -80.27 36.12 53.40
N LYS A 49 -80.18 35.52 54.59
CA LYS A 49 -78.90 35.34 55.28
C LYS A 49 -77.95 34.41 54.52
N LYS A 50 -78.43 33.28 53.98
CA LYS A 50 -77.61 32.35 53.18
C LYS A 50 -77.14 32.99 51.87
N VAL A 51 -77.97 33.81 51.22
CA VAL A 51 -77.57 34.57 50.04
C VAL A 51 -76.50 35.61 50.41
N ALA A 52 -76.69 36.35 51.52
CA ALA A 52 -75.71 37.31 52.00
C ALA A 52 -74.36 36.65 52.38
N ASP A 53 -74.40 35.49 53.04
CA ASP A 53 -73.21 34.71 53.38
C ASP A 53 -72.54 34.16 52.11
N ALA A 54 -73.30 33.65 51.13
CA ALA A 54 -72.77 33.17 49.85
C ALA A 54 -72.17 34.29 49.00
N ASP A 55 -72.78 35.47 48.97
CA ASP A 55 -72.25 36.66 48.31
C ASP A 55 -70.95 37.13 48.99
N SER A 56 -70.88 37.05 50.32
CA SER A 56 -69.67 37.37 51.08
C SER A 56 -68.53 36.39 50.79
N GLU A 57 -68.80 35.08 50.79
CA GLU A 57 -67.81 34.06 50.45
C GLU A 57 -67.40 34.14 48.97
N HIS A 58 -68.32 34.42 48.05
CA HIS A 58 -68.00 34.66 46.64
C HIS A 58 -67.11 35.90 46.47
N ALA A 59 -67.41 36.99 47.17
CA ALA A 59 -66.58 38.19 47.18
C ALA A 59 -65.17 37.91 47.74
N LYS A 60 -65.05 37.14 48.82
CA LYS A 60 -63.75 36.71 49.36
C LYS A 60 -62.99 35.83 48.37
N ALA A 61 -63.64 34.83 47.79
CA ALA A 61 -63.03 33.95 46.79
C ALA A 61 -62.57 34.71 45.54
N LEU A 62 -63.31 35.75 45.12
CA LEU A 62 -62.89 36.64 44.03
C LEU A 62 -61.64 37.46 44.40
N GLU A 63 -61.56 37.98 45.62
CA GLU A 63 -60.38 38.72 46.08
C GLU A 63 -59.17 37.80 46.25
N GLU A 64 -59.35 36.58 46.77
CA GLU A 64 -58.30 35.55 46.83
C GLU A 64 -57.84 35.13 45.43
N ALA A 65 -58.76 34.86 44.50
CA ALA A 65 -58.43 34.51 43.12
C ALA A 65 -57.71 35.66 42.39
N LYS A 66 -58.08 36.93 42.65
CA LYS A 66 -57.34 38.10 42.13
C LYS A 66 -55.94 38.19 42.73
N ALA A 67 -55.79 37.92 44.03
CA ALA A 67 -54.49 37.94 44.70
C ALA A 67 -53.57 36.81 44.19
N GLU A 68 -54.11 35.60 43.99
CA GLU A 68 -53.40 34.48 43.38
C GLU A 68 -53.04 34.76 41.92
N ALA A 69 -53.96 35.29 41.12
CA ALA A 69 -53.68 35.68 39.74
C ALA A 69 -52.57 36.75 39.67
N ALA A 70 -52.59 37.75 40.56
CA ALA A 70 -51.54 38.74 40.65
C ALA A 70 -50.18 38.11 41.00
N LYS A 71 -50.16 37.14 41.93
CA LYS A 71 -48.96 36.40 42.29
C LYS A 71 -48.42 35.56 41.12
N VAL A 72 -49.29 34.85 40.40
CA VAL A 72 -48.91 34.07 39.21
C VAL A 72 -48.36 34.98 38.11
N ILE A 73 -48.93 36.18 37.91
CA ILE A 73 -48.42 37.14 36.93
C ILE A 73 -47.02 37.64 37.32
N GLU A 74 -46.77 37.93 38.59
CA GLU A 74 -45.43 38.33 39.05
C GLU A 74 -44.41 37.19 38.95
N GLU A 75 -44.77 35.97 39.32
CA GLU A 75 -43.92 34.78 39.13
C GLU A 75 -43.61 34.56 37.64
N ALA A 76 -44.62 34.65 36.77
CA ALA A 76 -44.43 34.54 35.32
C ALA A 76 -43.56 35.65 34.73
N ARG A 77 -43.65 36.89 35.25
CA ARG A 77 -42.77 37.99 34.87
C ARG A 77 -41.33 37.73 35.28
N HIS A 78 -41.12 37.28 36.52
CA HIS A 78 -39.81 36.96 37.03
C HIS A 78 -39.16 35.79 36.28
N ASP A 79 -39.95 34.76 35.95
CA ASP A 79 -39.48 33.64 35.13
C ASP A 79 -39.20 34.07 33.69
N ALA A 80 -40.00 34.97 33.10
CA ALA A 80 -39.72 35.54 31.79
C ALA A 80 -38.40 36.34 31.78
N GLU A 81 -38.10 37.10 32.84
CA GLU A 81 -36.82 37.79 33.01
C GLU A 81 -35.65 36.81 33.12
N LYS A 82 -35.79 35.75 33.92
CA LYS A 82 -34.78 34.67 34.01
C LYS A 82 -34.54 33.99 32.67
N ILE A 83 -35.60 33.65 31.94
CA ILE A 83 -35.49 33.04 30.61
C ILE A 83 -34.78 33.99 29.66
N ALA A 84 -35.13 35.28 29.67
CA ALA A 84 -34.46 36.28 28.85
C ALA A 84 -32.97 36.42 29.20
N GLU A 85 -32.61 36.39 30.49
CA GLU A 85 -31.22 36.42 30.94
C GLU A 85 -30.46 35.15 30.54
N GLN A 86 -31.06 33.97 30.71
CA GLN A 86 -30.48 32.70 30.28
C GLN A 86 -30.25 32.67 28.76
N LEU A 87 -31.21 33.12 27.96
CA LEU A 87 -31.07 33.21 26.51
C LEU A 87 -29.97 34.19 26.10
N ARG A 88 -29.82 35.33 26.80
CA ARG A 88 -28.72 36.27 26.58
C ARG A 88 -27.36 35.62 26.89
N ASN A 89 -27.24 34.97 28.05
CA ASN A 89 -26.00 34.28 28.44
C ASN A 89 -25.66 33.14 27.46
N GLN A 90 -26.65 32.38 27.00
CA GLN A 90 -26.46 31.34 25.98
C GLN A 90 -26.00 31.96 24.64
N ALA A 91 -26.63 33.05 24.20
CA ALA A 91 -26.23 33.77 23.00
C ALA A 91 -24.79 34.28 23.10
N ASP A 92 -24.38 34.83 24.24
CA ASP A 92 -23.00 35.29 24.46
C ASP A 92 -21.99 34.12 24.38
N VAL A 93 -22.31 32.97 24.98
CA VAL A 93 -21.47 31.75 24.87
C VAL A 93 -21.39 31.25 23.43
N GLU A 94 -22.50 31.26 22.68
CA GLU A 94 -22.50 30.88 21.27
C GLU A 94 -21.73 31.86 20.40
N LEU A 95 -21.85 33.17 20.65
CA LEU A 95 -21.07 34.19 19.96
C LEU A 95 -19.58 34.00 20.21
N GLU A 96 -19.15 33.77 21.45
CA GLU A 96 -17.74 33.49 21.75
C GLU A 96 -17.26 32.19 21.10
N ARG A 97 -18.09 31.14 21.08
CA ARG A 97 -17.78 29.90 20.37
C ARG A 97 -17.56 30.14 18.87
N ILE A 98 -18.47 30.88 18.22
CA ILE A 98 -18.38 31.22 16.80
C ILE A 98 -17.13 32.08 16.52
N LYS A 99 -16.82 33.05 17.40
CA LYS A 99 -15.61 33.87 17.27
C LYS A 99 -14.34 33.02 17.34
N ILE A 100 -14.23 32.13 18.34
CA ILE A 100 -13.05 31.26 18.51
C ILE A 100 -12.90 30.32 17.31
N GLN A 101 -13.99 29.68 16.88
CA GLN A 101 -13.99 28.80 15.71
C GLN A 101 -13.62 29.56 14.43
N GLY A 102 -14.18 30.76 14.24
CA GLY A 102 -13.85 31.62 13.10
C GLY A 102 -12.38 32.05 13.10
N ALA A 103 -11.83 32.43 14.26
CA ALA A 103 -10.41 32.78 14.39
C ALA A 103 -9.50 31.59 14.05
N GLN A 104 -9.83 30.38 14.54
CA GLN A 104 -9.11 29.15 14.19
C GLN A 104 -9.22 28.85 12.69
N GLN A 105 -10.40 29.00 12.09
CA GLN A 105 -10.62 28.77 10.67
C GLN A 105 -9.81 29.75 9.80
N ILE A 106 -9.77 31.03 10.17
CA ILE A 106 -8.93 32.04 9.50
C ILE A 106 -7.45 31.67 9.61
N GLN A 107 -6.99 31.17 10.76
CA GLN A 107 -5.61 30.74 10.93
C GLN A 107 -5.28 29.53 10.04
N LEU A 108 -6.18 28.56 9.94
CA LEU A 108 -6.03 27.41 9.05
C LEU A 108 -6.01 27.84 7.57
N LEU A 109 -6.93 28.71 7.16
CA LEU A 109 -6.97 29.28 5.81
C LEU A 109 -5.69 30.05 5.48
N ARG A 110 -5.17 30.84 6.43
CA ARG A 110 -3.88 31.54 6.27
C ARG A 110 -2.72 30.55 6.10
N GLN A 111 -2.67 29.49 6.89
CA GLN A 111 -1.63 28.46 6.76
C GLN A 111 -1.73 27.73 5.42
N GLN A 112 -2.93 27.40 4.97
CA GLN A 112 -3.17 26.80 3.66
C GLN A 112 -2.73 27.73 2.53
N LEU A 113 -3.10 29.02 2.60
CA LEU A 113 -2.70 30.01 1.59
C LEU A 113 -1.18 30.22 1.56
N ILE A 114 -0.50 30.19 2.72
CA ILE A 114 0.97 30.26 2.76
C ILE A 114 1.60 29.02 2.14
N ARG A 115 1.06 27.83 2.38
CA ARG A 115 1.52 26.58 1.76
C ARG A 115 1.35 26.61 0.25
N GLU A 116 0.15 26.95 -0.22
CA GLU A 116 -0.16 27.10 -1.64
C GLU A 116 0.75 28.14 -2.32
N LEU A 117 0.98 29.29 -1.67
CA LEU A 117 1.89 30.31 -2.18
C LEU A 117 3.35 29.82 -2.25
N ARG A 118 3.81 29.05 -1.25
CA ARG A 118 5.15 28.46 -1.24
C ARG A 118 5.30 27.44 -2.36
N GLN A 119 4.31 26.60 -2.57
CA GLN A 119 4.30 25.62 -3.65
C GLN A 119 4.30 26.32 -5.01
N SER A 120 3.44 27.33 -5.23
CA SER A 120 3.38 28.05 -6.49
C SER A 120 4.67 28.83 -6.78
N LEU A 121 5.22 29.49 -5.76
CA LEU A 121 6.47 30.23 -5.90
C LEU A 121 7.65 29.28 -6.13
N GLY A 122 7.67 28.13 -5.43
CA GLY A 122 8.65 27.08 -5.60
C GLY A 122 8.63 26.49 -7.01
N ALA A 123 7.44 26.14 -7.51
CA ALA A 123 7.26 25.62 -8.86
C ALA A 123 7.72 26.62 -9.94
N GLU A 124 7.30 27.89 -9.84
CA GLU A 124 7.76 28.93 -10.78
C GLU A 124 9.29 29.16 -10.67
N SER A 125 9.87 29.09 -9.47
CA SER A 125 11.31 29.23 -9.27
C SER A 125 12.09 28.09 -9.92
N VAL A 126 11.65 26.83 -9.75
CA VAL A 126 12.26 25.66 -10.38
C VAL A 126 12.07 25.71 -11.90
N HIS A 127 10.91 26.15 -12.38
CA HIS A 127 10.65 26.34 -13.81
C HIS A 127 11.64 27.35 -14.42
N ARG A 128 11.80 28.54 -13.80
CA ARG A 128 12.77 29.55 -14.23
C ARG A 128 14.21 29.07 -14.13
N ALA A 129 14.55 28.33 -13.08
CA ALA A 129 15.86 27.70 -12.97
C ALA A 129 16.09 26.68 -14.10
N GLY A 130 15.06 25.92 -14.46
CA GLY A 130 15.07 25.00 -15.60
C GLY A 130 15.31 25.70 -16.93
N ASP A 131 14.66 26.84 -17.18
CA ASP A 131 14.90 27.67 -18.36
C ASP A 131 16.34 28.19 -18.39
N LEU A 132 16.83 28.75 -17.28
CA LEU A 132 18.21 29.26 -17.17
C LEU A 132 19.26 28.16 -17.38
N VAL A 133 19.03 26.97 -16.83
CA VAL A 133 19.93 25.82 -17.01
C VAL A 133 19.91 25.35 -18.46
N ARG A 134 18.73 25.30 -19.10
CA ARG A 134 18.59 24.92 -20.52
C ARG A 134 19.30 25.93 -21.43
N ASP A 135 19.21 27.22 -21.12
CA ASP A 135 19.92 28.27 -21.85
C ASP A 135 21.43 28.16 -21.63
N PHE A 136 21.88 27.92 -20.40
CA PHE A 136 23.29 27.74 -20.06
C PHE A 136 23.91 26.54 -20.80
N VAL A 137 23.23 25.40 -20.81
CA VAL A 137 23.69 24.18 -21.51
C VAL A 137 23.31 24.16 -22.99
N SER A 138 22.93 25.30 -23.57
CA SER A 138 22.78 25.39 -25.03
C SER A 138 24.13 25.44 -25.75
N ASP A 139 25.20 25.87 -25.05
CA ASP A 139 26.58 25.82 -25.54
C ASP A 139 27.19 24.43 -25.33
N ARG A 140 27.84 23.90 -26.38
CA ARG A 140 28.55 22.62 -26.36
C ARG A 140 29.67 22.59 -25.32
N SER A 141 30.32 23.73 -25.05
CA SER A 141 31.34 23.85 -24.01
C SER A 141 30.76 23.59 -22.61
N GLU A 142 29.59 24.14 -22.31
CA GLU A 142 28.94 24.00 -21.00
C GLU A 142 28.30 22.62 -20.81
N GLN A 143 27.80 22.03 -21.89
CA GLN A 143 27.37 20.62 -21.90
C GLN A 143 28.55 19.69 -21.56
N SER A 144 29.71 19.92 -22.18
CA SER A 144 30.93 19.15 -21.89
C SER A 144 31.38 19.33 -20.45
N ALA A 145 31.38 20.55 -19.92
CA ALA A 145 31.73 20.82 -18.52
C ALA A 145 30.81 20.09 -17.53
N THR A 146 29.52 19.94 -17.87
CA THR A 146 28.57 19.17 -17.05
C THR A 146 28.92 17.68 -17.01
N VAL A 147 29.31 17.11 -18.15
CA VAL A 147 29.81 15.72 -18.22
C VAL A 147 31.08 15.57 -17.40
N ASP A 148 32.05 16.46 -17.54
CA ASP A 148 33.32 16.39 -16.82
C ASP A 148 33.13 16.47 -15.30
N ARG A 149 32.17 17.29 -14.84
CA ARG A 149 31.79 17.35 -13.43
C ARG A 149 31.19 16.03 -12.94
N PHE A 150 30.31 15.42 -13.72
CA PHE A 150 29.73 14.13 -13.37
C PHE A 150 30.79 13.01 -13.34
N LEU A 151 31.72 12.99 -14.29
CA LEU A 151 32.85 12.05 -14.27
C LEU A 151 33.73 12.23 -13.03
N ALA A 152 33.89 13.46 -12.54
CA ALA A 152 34.60 13.73 -11.28
C ALA A 152 33.81 13.24 -10.05
N GLU A 153 32.49 13.49 -9.99
CA GLU A 153 31.60 12.93 -8.95
C GLU A 153 31.66 11.40 -8.92
N LEU A 154 31.66 10.76 -10.10
CA LEU A 154 31.75 9.30 -10.23
C LEU A 154 33.11 8.74 -9.76
N ASP A 155 34.20 9.47 -10.00
CA ASP A 155 35.55 9.12 -9.53
C ASP A 155 35.64 9.14 -8.00
N GLU A 156 34.98 10.11 -7.35
CA GLU A 156 34.89 10.17 -5.89
C GLU A 156 34.07 9.02 -5.28
N MET A 157 33.08 8.50 -6.02
CA MET A 157 32.25 7.36 -5.61
C MET A 157 32.91 5.99 -5.82
N ALA A 158 34.03 5.94 -6.55
CA ALA A 158 34.72 4.71 -6.94
C ALA A 158 35.43 3.89 -5.83
N PRO A 159 35.59 4.30 -4.54
CA PRO A 159 36.14 3.37 -3.55
C PRO A 159 35.15 2.31 -3.06
N SER A 160 33.91 2.27 -3.56
CA SER A 160 32.98 1.17 -3.29
C SER A 160 33.11 0.10 -4.36
N SER A 161 33.81 -1.00 -4.07
CA SER A 161 33.83 -2.16 -4.95
C SER A 161 32.43 -2.78 -4.98
N THR A 162 31.61 -2.39 -5.94
CA THR A 162 30.36 -3.10 -6.25
C THR A 162 30.75 -4.42 -6.88
N VAL A 163 30.62 -5.50 -6.09
CA VAL A 163 30.77 -6.86 -6.60
C VAL A 163 29.62 -7.07 -7.59
N PHE A 164 29.92 -7.16 -8.88
CA PHE A 164 28.98 -7.62 -9.88
C PHE A 164 28.53 -9.02 -9.46
N THR A 165 27.36 -9.11 -8.85
CA THR A 165 26.73 -10.41 -8.64
C THR A 165 26.23 -10.84 -10.00
N ASP A 166 26.86 -11.87 -10.58
CA ASP A 166 26.30 -12.58 -11.73
C ASP A 166 24.79 -12.77 -11.50
N ALA A 167 23.96 -12.25 -12.40
CA ALA A 167 22.50 -12.25 -12.29
C ALA A 167 21.96 -13.68 -12.03
N ALA A 168 22.67 -14.71 -12.52
CA ALA A 168 22.35 -16.10 -12.26
C ALA A 168 22.52 -16.51 -10.78
N THR A 169 23.47 -15.91 -10.06
CA THR A 169 23.73 -16.18 -8.63
C THR A 169 23.08 -15.18 -7.68
N ALA A 170 22.60 -14.04 -8.18
CA ALA A 170 21.96 -12.99 -7.39
C ALA A 170 20.67 -13.48 -6.67
N LYS A 171 19.95 -14.43 -7.27
CA LYS A 171 18.74 -15.06 -6.69
C LYS A 171 19.04 -15.97 -5.49
N LEU A 172 20.31 -16.31 -5.24
CA LEU A 172 20.71 -17.27 -4.21
C LEU A 172 21.02 -16.60 -2.86
N ARG A 173 20.74 -17.33 -1.78
CA ARG A 173 21.14 -16.93 -0.43
C ARG A 173 22.66 -17.03 -0.24
N ALA A 174 23.18 -16.33 0.77
CA ALA A 174 24.62 -16.18 1.02
C ALA A 174 25.42 -17.50 0.99
N ALA A 175 24.96 -18.55 1.69
CA ALA A 175 25.66 -19.84 1.74
C ALA A 175 25.70 -20.57 0.38
N SER A 176 24.63 -20.47 -0.41
CA SER A 176 24.59 -21.04 -1.76
C SER A 176 25.50 -20.27 -2.72
N ARG A 177 25.57 -18.93 -2.60
CA ARG A 177 26.51 -18.11 -3.40
C ARG A 177 27.96 -18.50 -3.13
N GLU A 178 28.35 -18.57 -1.85
CA GLU A 178 29.70 -18.98 -1.45
C GLU A 178 30.03 -20.40 -1.95
N SER A 179 29.06 -21.32 -1.85
CA SER A 179 29.20 -22.69 -2.37
C SER A 179 29.43 -22.72 -3.88
N ILE A 180 28.66 -21.95 -4.66
CA ILE A 180 28.88 -21.85 -6.11
C ILE A 180 30.26 -21.30 -6.42
N THR A 181 30.70 -20.24 -5.74
CA THR A 181 32.06 -19.70 -5.93
C THR A 181 33.12 -20.78 -5.75
N LYS A 182 33.01 -21.64 -4.72
CA LYS A 182 33.93 -22.77 -4.53
C LYS A 182 33.87 -23.83 -5.62
N VAL A 183 32.69 -24.11 -6.15
CA VAL A 183 32.56 -25.05 -7.27
C VAL A 183 33.09 -24.45 -8.57
N VAL A 184 32.91 -23.15 -8.80
CA VAL A 184 33.47 -22.43 -9.96
C VAL A 184 34.99 -22.38 -9.88
N GLU A 185 35.57 -22.04 -8.72
CA GLU A 185 37.03 -22.11 -8.49
C GLU A 185 37.58 -23.50 -8.88
N ARG A 186 36.92 -24.57 -8.42
CA ARG A 186 37.34 -25.94 -8.75
C ARG A 186 37.13 -26.29 -10.22
N PHE A 187 36.06 -25.78 -10.83
CA PHE A 187 35.82 -25.92 -12.26
C PHE A 187 36.93 -25.29 -13.07
N ASP A 188 37.31 -24.04 -12.79
CA ASP A 188 38.39 -23.34 -13.51
C ASP A 188 39.72 -24.09 -13.42
N GLU A 189 40.06 -24.64 -12.23
CA GLU A 189 41.23 -25.53 -12.05
C GLU A 189 41.16 -26.79 -12.94
N THR A 190 39.98 -27.40 -13.03
CA THR A 190 39.75 -28.64 -13.77
C THR A 190 39.81 -28.40 -15.28
N VAL A 191 39.28 -27.26 -15.75
CA VAL A 191 39.21 -26.97 -17.18
C VAL A 191 40.45 -26.31 -17.74
N ALA A 192 41.36 -25.77 -16.91
CA ALA A 192 42.53 -24.98 -17.33
C ALA A 192 43.37 -25.58 -18.49
N GLY A 193 43.36 -26.90 -18.69
CA GLY A 193 44.04 -27.60 -19.79
C GLY A 193 43.17 -28.47 -20.71
N GLY A 194 41.84 -28.42 -20.58
CA GLY A 194 40.93 -29.24 -21.41
C GLY A 194 40.85 -28.80 -22.88
N ASP A 195 40.50 -29.71 -23.78
CA ASP A 195 40.11 -29.40 -25.16
C ASP A 195 38.59 -29.14 -25.29
N ALA A 196 38.11 -28.82 -26.49
CA ALA A 196 36.69 -28.56 -26.74
C ALA A 196 35.81 -29.82 -26.53
N ASP A 197 36.34 -31.01 -26.80
CA ASP A 197 35.61 -32.27 -26.69
C ASP A 197 35.43 -32.67 -25.22
N THR A 198 36.47 -32.51 -24.39
CA THR A 198 36.38 -32.73 -22.94
C THR A 198 35.40 -31.77 -22.27
N LEU A 199 35.36 -30.50 -22.67
CA LEU A 199 34.36 -29.54 -22.18
C LEU A 199 32.94 -29.92 -22.58
N THR A 200 32.75 -30.45 -23.79
CA THR A 200 31.45 -30.95 -24.26
C THR A 200 31.00 -32.15 -23.43
N GLY A 201 31.88 -33.15 -23.25
CA GLY A 201 31.59 -34.31 -22.42
C GLY A 201 31.30 -33.94 -20.96
N LEU A 202 32.06 -33.00 -20.39
CA LEU A 202 31.84 -32.48 -19.05
C LEU A 202 30.45 -31.84 -18.90
N ALA A 203 30.06 -31.02 -19.87
CA ALA A 203 28.74 -30.39 -19.87
C ALA A 203 27.61 -31.44 -19.94
N GLU A 204 27.73 -32.44 -20.81
CA GLU A 204 26.75 -33.52 -20.97
C GLU A 204 26.64 -34.41 -19.72
N ASP A 205 27.76 -34.73 -19.09
CA ASP A 205 27.83 -35.48 -17.83
C ASP A 205 27.13 -34.72 -16.70
N LEU A 206 27.44 -33.42 -16.53
CA LEU A 206 26.83 -32.58 -15.50
C LEU A 206 25.32 -32.42 -15.73
N VAL A 207 24.87 -32.28 -16.98
CA VAL A 207 23.44 -32.28 -17.34
C VAL A 207 22.78 -33.60 -16.92
N SER A 208 23.42 -34.72 -17.18
CA SER A 208 22.93 -36.05 -16.79
C SER A 208 22.80 -36.19 -15.28
N VAL A 209 23.77 -35.67 -14.51
CA VAL A 209 23.72 -35.63 -13.05
C VAL A 209 22.59 -34.71 -12.56
N VAL A 210 22.42 -33.52 -13.15
CA VAL A 210 21.31 -32.61 -12.78
C VAL A 210 19.95 -33.27 -13.03
N LYS A 211 19.79 -33.99 -14.16
CA LYS A 211 18.57 -34.76 -14.46
C LYS A 211 18.33 -35.86 -13.42
N LEU A 212 19.37 -36.59 -13.01
CA LEU A 212 19.29 -37.59 -11.95
C LEU A 212 18.85 -36.97 -10.62
N LEU A 213 19.46 -35.85 -10.19
CA LEU A 213 19.11 -35.18 -8.94
C LEU A 213 17.66 -34.67 -8.93
N ARG A 214 17.15 -34.25 -10.09
CA ARG A 214 15.75 -33.81 -10.24
C ARG A 214 14.77 -34.97 -10.23
N ALA A 215 15.13 -36.10 -10.85
CA ALA A 215 14.31 -37.30 -10.84
C ALA A 215 14.27 -37.95 -9.45
N GLU A 216 15.41 -38.00 -8.77
CA GLU A 216 15.60 -38.66 -7.49
C GLU A 216 15.69 -37.65 -6.33
N ALA A 217 14.54 -37.10 -5.93
CA ALA A 217 14.45 -36.06 -4.90
C ALA A 217 15.06 -36.47 -3.53
N VAL A 218 15.06 -37.77 -3.21
CA VAL A 218 15.69 -38.30 -1.99
C VAL A 218 17.21 -38.18 -2.07
N LEU A 219 17.81 -38.53 -3.21
CA LEU A 219 19.24 -38.39 -3.45
C LEU A 219 19.66 -36.92 -3.37
N ALA A 220 18.93 -36.03 -4.04
CA ALA A 220 19.21 -34.60 -4.00
C ALA A 220 19.17 -34.04 -2.57
N ARG A 221 18.17 -34.44 -1.77
CA ARG A 221 18.06 -34.00 -0.38
C ARG A 221 19.25 -34.45 0.47
N HIS A 222 19.70 -35.69 0.31
CA HIS A 222 20.87 -36.19 1.05
C HIS A 222 22.18 -35.52 0.61
N LEU A 223 22.37 -35.26 -0.68
CA LEU A 223 23.58 -34.61 -1.19
C LEU A 223 23.61 -33.11 -0.90
N ALA A 224 22.45 -32.45 -0.80
CA ALA A 224 22.35 -31.03 -0.48
C ALA A 224 22.17 -30.75 1.02
N ASP A 225 22.22 -31.77 1.89
CA ASP A 225 22.05 -31.59 3.33
C ASP A 225 23.20 -30.73 3.91
N PRO A 226 22.89 -29.53 4.46
CA PRO A 226 23.90 -28.64 5.01
C PRO A 226 24.43 -29.10 6.37
N SER A 227 23.73 -30.02 7.05
CA SER A 227 24.07 -30.53 8.38
C SER A 227 24.92 -31.81 8.33
N ALA A 228 24.88 -32.54 7.21
CA ALA A 228 25.65 -33.75 7.04
C ALA A 228 27.14 -33.48 6.76
N ASP A 229 28.01 -34.31 7.32
CA ASP A 229 29.44 -34.28 7.02
C ASP A 229 29.70 -34.50 5.52
N ALA A 230 30.76 -33.84 5.01
CA ALA A 230 31.09 -33.91 3.59
C ALA A 230 31.49 -35.33 3.14
N GLY A 231 32.19 -36.09 3.97
CA GLY A 231 32.73 -37.43 3.63
C GLY A 231 31.66 -38.44 3.19
N PRO A 232 30.57 -38.66 3.96
CA PRO A 232 29.47 -39.53 3.55
C PRO A 232 28.80 -39.09 2.25
N LYS A 233 28.63 -37.77 2.04
CA LYS A 233 28.02 -37.21 0.82
C LYS A 233 28.89 -37.46 -0.41
N THR A 234 30.19 -37.17 -0.32
CA THR A 234 31.14 -37.42 -1.42
C THR A 234 31.31 -38.91 -1.70
N GLY A 235 31.34 -39.75 -0.67
CA GLY A 235 31.38 -41.22 -0.83
C GLY A 235 30.09 -41.81 -1.41
N LEU A 236 28.93 -41.17 -1.20
CA LEU A 236 27.69 -41.53 -1.90
C LEU A 236 27.76 -41.14 -3.38
N ALA A 237 28.17 -39.91 -3.69
CA ALA A 237 28.33 -39.44 -5.06
C ALA A 237 29.31 -40.33 -5.86
N GLU A 238 30.44 -40.69 -5.26
CA GLU A 238 31.44 -41.57 -5.86
C GLU A 238 30.91 -42.97 -6.16
N ARG A 239 30.22 -43.61 -5.21
CA ARG A 239 29.64 -44.94 -5.44
C ARG A 239 28.56 -44.97 -6.52
N LEU A 240 27.82 -43.88 -6.69
CA LEU A 240 26.72 -43.81 -7.65
C LEU A 240 27.17 -43.41 -9.06
N LEU A 241 28.16 -42.53 -9.15
CA LEU A 241 28.53 -41.87 -10.41
C LEU A 241 29.87 -42.36 -10.99
N SER A 242 30.71 -43.06 -10.21
CA SER A 242 31.96 -43.63 -10.72
C SER A 242 31.70 -44.57 -11.90
N GLY A 243 32.44 -44.37 -13.00
CA GLY A 243 32.30 -45.12 -14.25
C GLY A 243 31.01 -44.81 -15.04
N LYS A 244 30.20 -43.85 -14.61
CA LYS A 244 29.00 -43.36 -15.34
C LYS A 244 29.19 -41.98 -15.94
N VAL A 245 30.06 -41.17 -15.32
CA VAL A 245 30.47 -39.84 -15.79
C VAL A 245 32.00 -39.78 -15.80
N SER A 246 32.56 -38.80 -16.48
CA SER A 246 33.99 -38.50 -16.46
C SER A 246 34.52 -38.17 -15.07
N ASP A 247 35.81 -38.40 -14.84
CA ASP A 247 36.47 -38.11 -13.56
C ASP A 247 36.38 -36.62 -13.20
N ALA A 248 36.44 -35.73 -14.21
CA ALA A 248 36.24 -34.29 -14.04
C ALA A 248 34.83 -33.95 -13.55
N ALA A 249 33.79 -34.54 -14.16
CA ALA A 249 32.41 -34.35 -13.71
C ALA A 249 32.20 -34.89 -12.30
N LEU A 250 32.74 -36.07 -12.00
CA LEU A 250 32.65 -36.67 -10.67
C LEU A 250 33.31 -35.80 -9.60
N ASP A 251 34.47 -35.24 -9.88
CA ASP A 251 35.19 -34.37 -8.96
C ASP A 251 34.41 -33.07 -8.66
N LEU A 252 33.80 -32.46 -9.68
CA LEU A 252 32.94 -31.29 -9.49
C LEU A 252 31.67 -31.62 -8.70
N VAL A 253 31.06 -32.79 -8.94
CA VAL A 253 29.89 -33.23 -8.16
C VAL A 253 30.28 -33.51 -6.70
N LYS A 254 31.44 -34.13 -6.44
CA LYS A 254 31.97 -34.32 -5.08
C LYS A 254 32.25 -32.98 -4.41
N THR A 255 32.80 -32.02 -5.15
CA THR A 255 33.06 -30.67 -4.64
C THR A 255 31.75 -29.97 -4.30
N ALA A 256 30.75 -30.02 -5.18
CA ALA A 256 29.43 -29.46 -4.92
C ALA A 256 28.73 -30.13 -3.72
N ALA A 257 28.83 -31.46 -3.59
CA ALA A 257 28.25 -32.21 -2.47
C ALA A 257 28.94 -31.92 -1.12
N SER A 258 30.21 -31.49 -1.13
CA SER A 258 30.93 -31.11 0.09
C SER A 258 30.57 -29.69 0.58
N GLN A 259 29.97 -28.86 -0.27
CA GLN A 259 29.53 -27.50 0.07
C GLN A 259 28.20 -27.46 0.85
N ARG A 260 27.83 -26.25 1.30
CA ARG A 260 26.63 -25.96 2.11
C ARG A 260 25.60 -25.17 1.32
N TRP A 261 24.54 -25.85 0.89
CA TRP A 261 23.47 -25.25 0.11
C TRP A 261 22.32 -24.77 1.01
N SER A 262 21.74 -23.63 0.65
CA SER A 262 20.60 -23.03 1.38
C SER A 262 19.26 -23.69 1.05
N SER A 263 19.18 -24.38 -0.09
CA SER A 263 18.03 -25.17 -0.53
C SER A 263 18.53 -26.42 -1.28
N THR A 264 17.74 -27.49 -1.26
CA THR A 264 18.01 -28.70 -2.04
C THR A 264 18.08 -28.42 -3.55
N SER A 265 17.29 -27.47 -4.04
CA SER A 265 17.31 -27.04 -5.45
C SER A 265 18.62 -26.37 -5.85
N ASP A 266 19.31 -25.72 -4.91
CA ASP A 266 20.47 -24.88 -5.21
C ASP A 266 21.67 -25.73 -5.64
N LEU A 267 21.81 -26.97 -5.12
CA LEU A 267 22.85 -27.91 -5.57
C LEU A 267 22.69 -28.24 -7.06
N ALA A 268 21.47 -28.59 -7.48
CA ALA A 268 21.19 -28.90 -8.89
C ALA A 268 21.36 -27.66 -9.77
N HIS A 269 20.95 -26.49 -9.27
CA HIS A 269 21.15 -25.21 -9.95
C HIS A 269 22.65 -24.89 -10.11
N GLY A 270 23.46 -25.09 -9.08
CA GLY A 270 24.91 -24.90 -9.12
C GLY A 270 25.57 -25.81 -10.16
N LEU A 271 25.26 -27.10 -10.18
CA LEU A 271 25.80 -28.02 -11.19
C LEU A 271 25.35 -27.66 -12.63
N GLN A 272 24.12 -27.19 -12.79
CA GLN A 272 23.62 -26.67 -14.07
C GLN A 272 24.37 -25.40 -14.50
N HIS A 273 24.67 -24.50 -13.57
CA HIS A 273 25.49 -23.31 -13.84
C HIS A 273 26.88 -23.70 -14.32
N ILE A 274 27.53 -24.68 -13.69
CA ILE A 274 28.84 -25.20 -14.14
C ILE A 274 28.75 -25.86 -15.53
N ALA A 275 27.68 -26.60 -15.81
CA ALA A 275 27.47 -27.20 -17.14
C ALA A 275 27.33 -26.15 -18.25
N ARG A 276 26.71 -24.99 -17.96
CA ARG A 276 26.63 -23.85 -18.88
C ARG A 276 27.98 -23.17 -19.04
N LEU A 277 28.71 -22.97 -17.95
CA LEU A 277 30.08 -22.44 -17.98
C LEU A 277 30.98 -23.31 -18.85
N ALA A 278 30.92 -24.63 -18.74
CA ALA A 278 31.70 -25.55 -19.59
C ALA A 278 31.50 -25.29 -21.08
N LEU A 279 30.24 -25.08 -21.53
CA LEU A 279 29.94 -24.75 -22.91
C LEU A 279 30.37 -23.33 -23.31
N LEU A 280 30.31 -22.36 -22.39
CA LEU A 280 30.82 -21.00 -22.64
C LEU A 280 32.35 -20.98 -22.74
N VAL A 281 33.06 -21.74 -21.90
CA VAL A 281 34.53 -21.93 -21.99
C VAL A 281 34.91 -22.61 -23.30
N ARG A 282 34.08 -23.54 -23.79
CA ARG A 282 34.29 -24.13 -25.12
C ARG A 282 34.22 -23.07 -26.21
N ALA A 283 33.17 -22.23 -26.19
CA ALA A 283 33.02 -21.13 -27.15
C ALA A 283 34.15 -20.09 -27.04
N GLU A 284 34.60 -19.78 -25.83
CA GLU A 284 35.75 -18.91 -25.56
C GLU A 284 37.03 -19.43 -26.22
N ARG A 285 37.33 -20.73 -26.04
CA ARG A 285 38.51 -21.39 -26.64
C ARG A 285 38.47 -21.46 -28.16
N GLU A 286 37.27 -21.56 -28.73
CA GLU A 286 37.05 -21.54 -30.16
C GLU A 286 37.05 -20.11 -30.74
N GLY A 287 37.16 -19.08 -29.89
CA GLY A 287 37.13 -17.67 -30.30
C GLY A 287 35.74 -17.20 -30.76
N GLN A 288 34.68 -17.87 -30.31
CA GLN A 288 33.28 -17.63 -30.72
C GLN A 288 32.40 -17.08 -29.59
N ILE A 289 32.98 -16.66 -28.45
CA ILE A 289 32.18 -16.18 -27.31
C ILE A 289 31.36 -14.92 -27.65
N GLU A 290 31.91 -14.02 -28.47
CA GLU A 290 31.21 -12.82 -28.96
C GLU A 290 30.00 -13.18 -29.83
N ASP A 291 30.19 -14.09 -30.79
CA ASP A 291 29.10 -14.60 -31.63
C ASP A 291 28.01 -15.26 -30.79
N VAL A 292 28.40 -15.98 -29.73
CA VAL A 292 27.45 -16.63 -28.81
C VAL A 292 26.66 -15.60 -28.02
N GLU A 293 27.32 -14.60 -27.45
CA GLU A 293 26.72 -13.48 -26.72
C GLU A 293 25.66 -12.77 -27.59
N ASP A 294 26.06 -12.34 -28.80
CA ASP A 294 25.18 -11.64 -29.75
C ASP A 294 23.95 -12.46 -30.13
N GLN A 295 24.14 -13.77 -30.37
CA GLN A 295 23.05 -14.65 -30.74
C GLN A 295 22.11 -14.94 -29.58
N LEU A 296 22.61 -15.02 -28.34
CA LEU A 296 21.79 -15.17 -27.14
C LEU A 296 20.95 -13.90 -26.89
N PHE A 297 21.53 -12.70 -27.02
CA PHE A 297 20.76 -11.45 -26.94
C PHE A 297 19.73 -11.34 -28.05
N ARG A 298 20.09 -11.70 -29.28
CA ARG A 298 19.14 -11.72 -30.40
C ARG A 298 17.98 -12.68 -30.12
N PHE A 299 18.27 -13.88 -29.61
CA PHE A 299 17.25 -14.85 -29.27
C PHE A 299 16.36 -14.38 -28.11
N SER A 300 16.94 -13.73 -27.09
CA SER A 300 16.19 -13.07 -26.00
C SER A 300 15.16 -12.06 -26.54
N ARG A 301 15.57 -11.18 -27.48
CA ARG A 301 14.64 -10.24 -28.13
C ARG A 301 13.54 -10.93 -28.94
N VAL A 302 13.85 -12.07 -29.57
CA VAL A 302 12.85 -12.88 -30.30
C VAL A 302 11.84 -13.47 -29.32
N LEU A 303 12.28 -13.97 -28.16
CA LEU A 303 11.38 -14.47 -27.12
C LEU A 303 10.49 -13.35 -26.59
N ASP A 304 11.06 -12.18 -26.26
CA ASP A 304 10.30 -11.01 -25.79
C ASP A 304 9.20 -10.59 -26.79
N ALA A 305 9.48 -10.68 -28.09
CA ALA A 305 8.52 -10.37 -29.16
C ALA A 305 7.47 -11.47 -29.40
N GLU A 306 7.72 -12.71 -28.98
CA GLU A 306 6.87 -13.88 -29.26
C GLU A 306 6.43 -14.59 -27.96
N PRO A 307 5.43 -14.05 -27.22
CA PRO A 307 4.95 -14.63 -25.96
C PRO A 307 4.46 -16.08 -26.08
N ARG A 308 3.95 -16.47 -27.25
CA ARG A 308 3.54 -17.85 -27.52
C ARG A 308 4.72 -18.82 -27.50
N LEU A 309 5.87 -18.39 -28.05
CA LEU A 309 7.09 -19.20 -28.06
C LEU A 309 7.63 -19.36 -26.64
N ILE A 310 7.60 -18.29 -25.82
CA ILE A 310 7.95 -18.35 -24.39
C ILE A 310 7.14 -19.44 -23.70
N ASN A 311 5.81 -19.42 -23.84
CA ASN A 311 4.94 -20.39 -23.17
C ASN A 311 5.24 -21.83 -23.60
N LEU A 312 5.41 -22.08 -24.91
CA LEU A 312 5.69 -23.42 -25.42
C LEU A 312 7.05 -23.96 -24.98
N LEU A 313 8.07 -23.10 -24.90
CA LEU A 313 9.40 -23.50 -24.41
C LEU A 313 9.42 -23.65 -22.88
N SER A 314 8.62 -22.86 -22.15
CA SER A 314 8.53 -22.90 -20.68
C SER A 314 7.69 -24.07 -20.14
N GLU A 315 6.93 -24.74 -21.00
CA GLU A 315 6.04 -25.86 -20.64
C GLU A 315 6.84 -27.13 -20.27
N PHE A 316 7.35 -27.16 -19.04
CA PHE A 316 8.19 -28.25 -18.53
C PHE A 316 7.42 -29.54 -18.22
N THR A 317 6.08 -29.51 -18.25
CA THR A 317 5.26 -30.74 -18.15
C THR A 317 5.24 -31.51 -19.47
N ALA A 318 5.53 -30.85 -20.60
CA ALA A 318 5.66 -31.49 -21.90
C ALA A 318 7.03 -32.16 -22.05
N PRO A 319 7.13 -33.24 -22.88
CA PRO A 319 8.40 -33.90 -23.15
C PRO A 319 9.46 -32.93 -23.70
N ALA A 320 10.68 -32.98 -23.14
CA ALA A 320 11.79 -32.11 -23.53
C ALA A 320 12.10 -32.20 -25.04
N ASP A 321 12.00 -33.39 -25.64
CA ASP A 321 12.27 -33.61 -27.06
C ASP A 321 11.39 -32.75 -27.97
N GLY A 322 10.12 -32.56 -27.62
CA GLY A 322 9.20 -31.70 -28.37
C GLY A 322 9.62 -30.23 -28.32
N ARG A 323 10.02 -29.75 -27.14
CA ARG A 323 10.50 -28.38 -26.93
C ARG A 323 11.84 -28.13 -27.60
N ILE A 324 12.75 -29.10 -27.54
CA ILE A 324 14.04 -29.07 -28.23
C ILE A 324 13.84 -29.07 -29.74
N LYS A 325 12.88 -29.84 -30.26
CA LYS A 325 12.54 -29.83 -31.69
C LYS A 325 12.00 -28.45 -32.11
N LEU A 326 11.09 -27.87 -31.32
CA LEU A 326 10.59 -26.51 -31.55
C LEU A 326 11.72 -25.48 -31.57
N LEU A 327 12.64 -25.54 -30.60
CA LEU A 327 13.82 -24.69 -30.55
C LEU A 327 14.68 -24.85 -31.82
N ASN A 328 14.99 -26.09 -32.22
CA ASN A 328 15.77 -26.35 -33.43
C ASN A 328 15.10 -25.81 -34.69
N ASP A 329 13.76 -25.88 -34.76
CA ASP A 329 12.98 -25.36 -35.88
C ASP A 329 13.03 -23.83 -35.97
N VAL A 330 13.04 -23.13 -34.82
CA VAL A 330 13.20 -21.67 -34.76
C VAL A 330 14.63 -21.25 -35.10
N LEU A 331 15.64 -22.01 -34.67
CA LEU A 331 17.04 -21.68 -34.85
C LEU A 331 17.63 -22.05 -36.22
N ARG A 332 16.91 -22.77 -37.10
CA ARG A 332 17.44 -23.35 -38.35
C ARG A 332 18.37 -22.41 -39.13
N GLY A 333 19.68 -22.65 -39.02
CA GLY A 333 20.75 -21.93 -39.72
C GLY A 333 21.03 -20.51 -39.24
N ARG A 334 20.41 -20.06 -38.14
CA ARG A 334 20.53 -18.69 -37.61
C ARG A 334 21.34 -18.59 -36.32
N ALA A 335 21.79 -19.72 -35.79
CA ALA A 335 22.62 -19.81 -34.59
C ALA A 335 23.83 -20.72 -34.85
N SER A 336 24.95 -20.39 -34.19
CA SER A 336 26.15 -21.22 -34.13
C SER A 336 25.85 -22.52 -33.39
N LYS A 337 26.72 -23.52 -33.57
CA LYS A 337 26.64 -24.79 -32.82
C LYS A 337 26.69 -24.54 -31.30
N ASN A 338 27.59 -23.66 -30.85
CA ASN A 338 27.75 -23.31 -29.44
C ASN A 338 26.48 -22.70 -28.83
N THR A 339 25.85 -21.75 -29.53
CA THR A 339 24.58 -21.15 -29.07
C THR A 339 23.45 -22.17 -29.09
N ALA A 340 23.36 -23.00 -30.12
CA ALA A 340 22.33 -24.03 -30.21
C ALA A 340 22.45 -25.08 -29.10
N ASP A 341 23.66 -25.49 -28.75
CA ASP A 341 23.92 -26.45 -27.66
C ASP A 341 23.56 -25.85 -26.30
N LEU A 342 23.94 -24.60 -26.04
CA LEU A 342 23.58 -23.86 -24.81
C LEU A 342 22.06 -23.69 -24.64
N LEU A 343 21.37 -23.29 -25.72
CA LEU A 343 19.91 -23.14 -25.70
C LEU A 343 19.20 -24.49 -25.56
N ARG A 344 19.70 -25.55 -26.22
CA ARG A 344 19.18 -26.92 -26.07
C ARG A 344 19.31 -27.38 -24.62
N GLN A 345 20.51 -27.27 -24.04
CA GLN A 345 20.78 -27.62 -22.65
C GLN A 345 19.84 -26.85 -21.71
N THR A 346 19.64 -25.56 -21.96
CA THR A 346 18.76 -24.71 -21.18
C THR A 346 17.31 -25.17 -21.24
N VAL A 347 16.78 -25.46 -22.43
CA VAL A 347 15.39 -25.96 -22.60
C VAL A 347 15.22 -27.35 -22.00
N GLU A 348 16.22 -28.22 -22.12
CA GLU A 348 16.22 -29.56 -21.54
C GLU A 348 16.16 -29.52 -20.00
N LEU A 349 16.94 -28.61 -19.40
CA LEU A 349 17.00 -28.40 -17.96
C LEU A 349 16.01 -27.33 -17.47
N LEU A 350 15.07 -26.87 -18.28
CA LEU A 350 14.10 -25.87 -17.83
C LEU A 350 13.03 -26.53 -16.95
N HIS A 351 12.89 -26.07 -15.70
CA HIS A 351 11.96 -26.66 -14.73
C HIS A 351 11.24 -25.59 -13.92
N GLY A 352 10.05 -25.20 -14.39
CA GLY A 352 9.23 -24.16 -13.74
C GLY A 352 9.70 -22.72 -13.96
N GLU A 353 10.87 -22.53 -14.58
CA GLU A 353 11.41 -21.22 -14.95
C GLU A 353 10.90 -20.78 -16.34
N ARG A 354 10.82 -19.48 -16.56
CA ARG A 354 10.42 -18.93 -17.86
C ARG A 354 11.61 -18.88 -18.83
N ALA A 355 11.37 -19.27 -20.07
CA ALA A 355 12.43 -19.38 -21.08
C ALA A 355 13.10 -18.04 -21.42
N ASP A 356 12.34 -16.94 -21.47
CA ASP A 356 12.86 -15.58 -21.70
C ASP A 356 13.83 -15.13 -20.62
N GLU A 357 13.47 -15.34 -19.36
CA GLU A 357 14.32 -15.00 -18.21
C GLU A 357 15.61 -15.82 -18.23
N VAL A 358 15.52 -17.14 -18.40
CA VAL A 358 16.71 -17.99 -18.35
C VAL A 358 17.66 -17.77 -19.55
N VAL A 359 17.12 -17.43 -20.72
CA VAL A 359 17.96 -17.06 -21.89
C VAL A 359 18.65 -15.72 -21.66
N ARG A 360 17.98 -14.75 -21.03
CA ARG A 360 18.58 -13.47 -20.65
C ARG A 360 19.68 -13.67 -19.60
N ASP A 361 19.42 -14.48 -18.58
CA ASP A 361 20.42 -14.85 -17.56
C ASP A 361 21.64 -15.53 -18.22
N LEU A 362 21.42 -16.36 -19.24
CA LEU A 362 22.50 -17.00 -20.00
C LEU A 362 23.30 -16.01 -20.86
N ALA A 363 22.65 -15.03 -21.49
CA ALA A 363 23.35 -13.96 -22.21
C ALA A 363 24.25 -13.17 -21.26
N ASN A 364 23.73 -12.78 -20.08
CA ASN A 364 24.50 -12.11 -19.03
C ASN A 364 25.67 -12.98 -18.53
N LEU A 365 25.49 -14.30 -18.41
CA LEU A 365 26.57 -15.21 -18.05
C LEU A 365 27.69 -15.24 -19.11
N ALA A 366 27.33 -15.17 -20.40
CA ALA A 366 28.32 -15.10 -21.48
C ALA A 366 29.11 -13.78 -21.44
N VAL A 367 28.44 -12.66 -21.18
CA VAL A 367 29.03 -11.33 -20.97
C VAL A 367 30.02 -11.37 -19.79
N SER A 368 29.58 -11.88 -18.64
CA SER A 368 30.44 -12.03 -17.46
C SER A 368 31.64 -12.93 -17.73
N ARG A 369 31.48 -14.00 -18.53
CA ARG A 369 32.59 -14.89 -18.87
C ARG A 369 33.59 -14.26 -19.84
N ARG A 370 33.11 -13.48 -20.82
CA ARG A 370 33.98 -12.68 -21.70
C ARG A 370 34.76 -11.63 -20.89
N GLY A 371 34.25 -11.26 -19.72
CA GLY A 371 34.84 -10.26 -18.85
C GLY A 371 34.59 -8.83 -19.31
N GLU A 372 33.69 -8.62 -20.27
CA GLU A 372 33.31 -7.28 -20.76
C GLU A 372 31.91 -6.92 -20.27
N VAL A 373 31.78 -5.95 -19.37
CA VAL A 373 30.49 -5.42 -18.92
C VAL A 373 30.02 -4.37 -19.92
N VAL A 374 28.81 -4.51 -20.46
CA VAL A 374 28.23 -3.49 -21.35
C VAL A 374 27.54 -2.41 -20.50
N ALA A 375 28.02 -1.17 -20.62
CA ALA A 375 27.39 0.00 -20.01
C ALA A 375 26.64 0.80 -21.08
N HIS A 376 25.32 0.89 -20.93
CA HIS A 376 24.50 1.77 -21.77
C HIS A 376 24.59 3.20 -21.22
N VAL A 377 25.17 4.10 -22.01
CA VAL A 377 25.37 5.50 -21.62
C VAL A 377 24.48 6.38 -22.48
N ARG A 378 23.56 7.11 -21.86
CA ARG A 378 22.81 8.18 -22.54
C ARG A 378 23.36 9.53 -22.17
N ALA A 379 23.75 10.33 -23.14
CA ALA A 379 24.30 11.67 -22.94
C ALA A 379 23.51 12.70 -23.74
N ALA A 380 23.46 13.95 -23.25
CA ALA A 380 22.78 15.03 -23.96
C ALA A 380 23.46 15.40 -25.30
N ALA A 381 24.76 15.11 -25.41
CA ALA A 381 25.56 15.32 -26.61
C ALA A 381 26.61 14.21 -26.76
N GLU A 382 27.19 14.11 -27.94
CA GLU A 382 28.27 13.17 -28.24
C GLU A 382 29.49 13.45 -27.36
N LEU A 383 30.01 12.40 -26.71
CA LEU A 383 31.18 12.50 -25.84
C LEU A 383 32.46 12.62 -26.67
N SER A 384 33.43 13.40 -26.16
CA SER A 384 34.79 13.40 -26.71
C SER A 384 35.51 12.08 -26.43
N ASP A 385 36.53 11.74 -27.23
CA ASP A 385 37.35 10.54 -27.03
C ASP A 385 38.01 10.52 -25.63
N ALA A 386 38.41 11.68 -25.12
CA ALA A 386 38.97 11.82 -23.78
C ALA A 386 37.94 11.47 -22.68
N GLN A 387 36.70 11.95 -22.82
CA GLN A 387 35.62 11.63 -21.90
C GLN A 387 35.23 10.16 -21.98
N ARG A 388 35.17 9.60 -23.19
CA ARG A 388 34.88 8.18 -23.41
C ARG A 388 35.92 7.29 -22.73
N ASN A 389 37.22 7.57 -22.95
CA ASN A 389 38.30 6.80 -22.33
C ASN A 389 38.27 6.92 -20.81
N ARG A 390 38.09 8.14 -20.28
CA ARG A 390 37.96 8.37 -18.84
C ARG A 390 36.78 7.59 -18.26
N LEU A 391 35.60 7.67 -18.89
CA LEU A 391 34.43 6.92 -18.44
C LEU A 391 34.66 5.41 -18.44
N THR A 392 35.28 4.86 -19.49
CA THR A 392 35.65 3.44 -19.54
C THR A 392 36.57 3.06 -18.38
N GLU A 393 37.62 3.85 -18.11
CA GLU A 393 38.55 3.61 -16.99
C GLU A 393 37.85 3.70 -15.63
N LEU A 394 36.97 4.69 -15.43
CA LEU A 394 36.19 4.85 -14.21
C LEU A 394 35.29 3.64 -13.97
N LEU A 395 34.50 3.23 -14.97
CA LEU A 395 33.59 2.10 -14.85
C LEU A 395 34.34 0.77 -14.72
N THR A 396 35.46 0.60 -15.41
CA THR A 396 36.31 -0.59 -15.26
C THR A 396 36.84 -0.73 -13.83
N ARG A 397 37.20 0.39 -13.19
CA ARG A 397 37.64 0.40 -11.79
C ARG A 397 36.48 0.15 -10.81
N ILE A 398 35.31 0.75 -11.05
CA ILE A 398 34.12 0.57 -10.19
C ILE A 398 33.65 -0.88 -10.22
N TYR A 399 33.52 -1.45 -11.41
CA TYR A 399 32.97 -2.79 -11.62
C TYR A 399 34.02 -3.91 -11.63
N ALA A 400 35.31 -3.58 -11.54
CA ALA A 400 36.44 -4.52 -11.57
C ALA A 400 36.48 -5.45 -12.80
N HIS A 401 35.81 -5.07 -13.89
CA HIS A 401 35.75 -5.80 -15.17
C HIS A 401 35.94 -4.80 -16.32
N PRO A 402 36.61 -5.17 -17.43
CA PRO A 402 36.60 -4.39 -18.66
C PRO A 402 35.17 -3.94 -19.03
N VAL A 403 34.97 -2.67 -19.38
CA VAL A 403 33.64 -2.13 -19.72
C VAL A 403 33.59 -1.70 -21.19
N SER A 404 32.57 -2.17 -21.92
CA SER A 404 32.25 -1.70 -23.26
C SER A 404 31.12 -0.66 -23.19
N LEU A 405 31.36 0.54 -23.73
CA LEU A 405 30.40 1.63 -23.71
C LEU A 405 29.51 1.61 -24.95
N GLN A 406 28.20 1.47 -24.76
CA GLN A 406 27.21 1.71 -25.80
C GLN A 406 26.59 3.09 -25.60
N LEU A 407 26.98 4.05 -26.45
CA LEU A 407 26.54 5.44 -26.34
C LEU A 407 25.28 5.71 -27.15
N ASP A 408 24.31 6.38 -26.54
CA ASP A 408 23.11 6.90 -27.20
C ASP A 408 22.95 8.38 -26.86
N VAL A 409 22.58 9.20 -27.84
CA VAL A 409 22.47 10.66 -27.66
C VAL A 409 21.01 11.01 -27.43
N ASP A 410 20.69 11.48 -26.23
CA ASP A 410 19.34 11.87 -25.82
C ASP A 410 19.30 13.36 -25.41
N PRO A 411 18.86 14.25 -26.32
CA PRO A 411 18.73 15.68 -26.03
C PRO A 411 17.77 16.01 -24.88
N ALA A 412 16.88 15.09 -24.49
CA ALA A 412 15.95 15.31 -23.38
C ALA A 412 16.65 15.40 -22.02
N LEU A 413 17.87 14.89 -21.89
CA LEU A 413 18.66 14.92 -20.66
C LEU A 413 19.17 16.33 -20.29
N ILE A 414 19.11 17.29 -21.23
CA ILE A 414 19.56 18.69 -21.11
C ILE A 414 21.09 18.81 -20.96
N GLY A 415 21.68 18.10 -20.00
CA GLY A 415 23.11 17.99 -19.78
C GLY A 415 23.45 16.87 -18.82
N GLY A 416 24.74 16.52 -18.74
CA GLY A 416 25.21 15.35 -18.00
C GLY A 416 24.97 14.05 -18.78
N LEU A 417 24.98 12.92 -18.06
CA LEU A 417 24.78 11.60 -18.64
C LEU A 417 24.12 10.66 -17.64
N THR A 418 23.52 9.60 -18.16
CA THR A 418 22.97 8.47 -17.39
C THR A 418 23.68 7.20 -17.82
N ILE A 419 24.01 6.35 -16.85
CA ILE A 419 24.73 5.09 -17.07
C ILE A 419 23.84 3.98 -16.54
N ALA A 420 23.51 3.01 -17.39
CA ALA A 420 22.83 1.79 -16.99
C ALA A 420 23.75 0.59 -17.21
N VAL A 421 23.99 -0.17 -16.15
CA VAL A 421 24.81 -1.38 -16.14
C VAL A 421 23.99 -2.50 -15.50
N GLY A 422 23.52 -3.45 -16.30
CA GLY A 422 22.60 -4.49 -15.82
C GLY A 422 21.32 -3.89 -15.22
N ASP A 423 21.10 -4.11 -13.93
CA ASP A 423 19.96 -3.59 -13.17
C ASP A 423 20.28 -2.27 -12.41
N GLU A 424 21.52 -1.79 -12.48
CA GLU A 424 21.96 -0.58 -11.81
C GLU A 424 21.89 0.63 -12.75
N VAL A 425 21.32 1.73 -12.27
CA VAL A 425 21.24 3.00 -13.01
C VAL A 425 21.89 4.10 -12.17
N ILE A 426 22.91 4.73 -12.72
CA ILE A 426 23.57 5.92 -12.17
C ILE A 426 23.12 7.11 -13.02
N ASP A 427 22.25 7.95 -12.47
CA ASP A 427 21.70 9.11 -13.15
C ASP A 427 22.39 10.41 -12.70
N GLY A 428 23.13 11.01 -13.62
CA GLY A 428 23.80 12.31 -13.46
C GLY A 428 23.16 13.43 -14.25
N SER A 429 21.98 13.24 -14.84
CA SER A 429 21.39 14.19 -15.77
C SER A 429 20.83 15.43 -15.07
N LEU A 430 20.93 16.58 -15.75
CA LEU A 430 20.33 17.83 -15.26
C LEU A 430 18.81 17.75 -15.26
N ALA A 431 18.21 17.01 -16.20
CA ALA A 431 16.78 16.74 -16.22
C ALA A 431 16.32 16.06 -14.92
N SER A 432 17.02 15.01 -14.47
CA SER A 432 16.69 14.32 -13.22
C SER A 432 16.98 15.18 -11.98
N LYS A 433 18.05 16.00 -11.99
CA LYS A 433 18.32 16.96 -10.91
C LYS A 433 17.22 18.04 -10.81
N LEU A 434 16.67 18.50 -11.93
CA LEU A 434 15.53 19.43 -11.96
C LEU A 434 14.24 18.77 -11.48
N ALA A 435 13.94 17.56 -11.94
CA ALA A 435 12.77 16.80 -11.48
C ALA A 435 12.85 16.52 -9.96
N ALA A 436 14.03 16.17 -9.45
CA ALA A 436 14.26 16.02 -8.03
C ALA A 436 14.08 17.36 -7.28
N ALA A 437 14.54 18.49 -7.82
CA ALA A 437 14.33 19.79 -7.21
C ALA A 437 12.83 20.16 -7.13
N GLU A 438 12.05 19.82 -8.16
CA GLU A 438 10.59 20.02 -8.19
C GLU A 438 9.88 19.14 -7.15
N SER A 439 10.28 17.87 -7.02
CA SER A 439 9.66 16.94 -6.06
C SER A 439 9.99 17.24 -4.60
N HIS A 440 11.10 17.95 -4.33
CA HIS A 440 11.53 18.34 -2.98
C HIS A 440 11.03 19.73 -2.57
N LEU A 441 10.14 20.34 -3.35
CA LEU A 441 9.49 21.58 -2.96
C LEU A 441 8.69 21.36 -1.67
N PRO A 442 8.83 22.25 -0.66
CA PRO A 442 8.15 22.08 0.61
C PRO A 442 6.62 22.19 0.45
N ASP A 443 5.90 21.28 1.12
CA ASP A 443 4.44 21.30 1.27
C ASP A 443 3.90 22.57 1.96
#